data_AF-A0A7J3X9Y9-F1
#
_entry.id   AF-A0A7J3X9Y9-F1
#
_cell.length_a   1.000
_cell.length_b   1.000
_cell.length_c   1.000
_cell.angle_alpha   90.00
_cell.angle_beta   90.00
_cell.angle_gamma   90.00
#
_symmetry.space_group_name_H-M   'P 1'
#
loop_
_entity.id
_entity.type
_entity.pdbx_description
1 polymer ?
#
loop_
_entity_poly.entity_id
_entity_poly.type
_entity_poly.pdbx_seq_one_letter_code
_entity_poly.pdbx_strand_id
1 'polypeptide(L)'
;MAKVYSEDVIIEELARKVVDLKLDTVVIFLLSSFGPMGRVWSQLARLYLQPLLILLGNYGEIFLSILQDPQKVEKLISKIEELSS
;
A
#
# COMPACT_ATOMS: atom_id res chain seq x y z
N MET A 1 10.02 -17.26 -12.03
CA MET A 1 9.36 -16.34 -12.97
C MET A 1 8.40 -15.47 -12.18
N ALA A 2 8.74 -14.20 -11.95
CA ALA A 2 7.77 -13.26 -11.36
C ALA A 2 6.67 -13.04 -12.40
N LYS A 3 5.43 -13.40 -12.08
CA LYS A 3 4.28 -13.13 -12.92
C LYS A 3 4.18 -11.60 -13.06
N VAL A 4 4.29 -11.08 -14.27
CA VAL A 4 4.09 -9.65 -14.54
C VAL A 4 2.59 -9.40 -14.46
N TYR A 5 2.11 -9.14 -13.26
CA TYR A 5 0.74 -8.64 -13.07
C TYR A 5 0.68 -7.19 -13.53
N SER A 6 -0.43 -6.80 -14.16
CA SER A 6 -0.72 -5.39 -14.42
C SER A 6 -0.77 -4.64 -13.08
N GLU A 7 -0.27 -3.41 -13.04
CA GLU A 7 -0.30 -2.54 -11.86
C GLU A 7 -1.69 -2.51 -11.21
N ASP A 8 -2.75 -2.41 -12.01
CA ASP A 8 -4.12 -2.35 -11.51
C ASP A 8 -4.53 -3.64 -10.79
N VAL A 9 -4.06 -4.81 -11.26
CA VAL A 9 -4.31 -6.10 -10.60
C VAL A 9 -3.60 -6.17 -9.25
N ILE A 10 -2.38 -5.63 -9.20
CA ILE A 10 -1.59 -5.59 -7.96
C ILE A 10 -2.25 -4.67 -6.93
N ILE A 11 -2.71 -3.50 -7.35
CA ILE A 11 -3.42 -2.55 -6.49
C ILE A 11 -4.72 -3.16 -5.97
N GLU A 12 -5.48 -3.83 -6.84
CA GLU A 12 -6.71 -4.54 -6.48
C GLU A 12 -6.46 -5.63 -5.42
N GLU A 13 -5.47 -6.50 -5.62
CA GLU A 13 -5.14 -7.56 -4.66
C GLU A 13 -4.71 -7.00 -3.30
N LEU A 14 -3.89 -5.95 -3.31
CA LEU A 14 -3.40 -5.31 -2.10
C LEU A 14 -4.53 -4.59 -1.35
N ALA A 15 -5.40 -3.88 -2.05
CA ALA A 15 -6.56 -3.23 -1.45
C ALA A 15 -7.50 -4.25 -0.80
N ARG A 16 -7.81 -5.35 -1.49
CA ARG A 16 -8.57 -6.48 -0.91
C ARG A 16 -7.92 -7.00 0.35
N LYS A 17 -6.59 -7.21 0.33
CA LYS A 17 -5.86 -7.69 1.50
C LYS A 17 -5.97 -6.73 2.69
N VAL A 18 -5.88 -5.43 2.45
CA VAL A 18 -6.04 -4.40 3.50
C VAL A 18 -7.43 -4.44 4.12
N VAL A 19 -8.48 -4.52 3.29
CA VAL A 19 -9.88 -4.59 3.74
C VAL A 19 -10.16 -5.90 4.47
N ASP A 20 -9.69 -7.04 3.97
CA ASP A 20 -9.84 -8.36 4.61
C ASP A 20 -9.22 -8.39 6.01
N LEU A 21 -8.11 -7.67 6.19
CA LEU A 21 -7.43 -7.51 7.48
C LEU A 21 -8.07 -6.44 8.39
N LYS A 22 -9.10 -5.72 7.92
CA LYS A 22 -9.75 -4.60 8.61
C LYS A 22 -8.76 -3.48 8.99
N LEU A 23 -7.81 -3.23 8.10
CA LEU A 23 -6.78 -2.21 8.26
C LEU A 23 -7.04 -0.97 7.41
N ASP A 24 -8.18 -0.90 6.73
CA ASP A 24 -8.61 0.18 5.84
C ASP A 24 -8.33 1.58 6.42
N THR A 25 -8.89 1.89 7.59
CA THR A 25 -8.76 3.19 8.25
C THR A 25 -7.30 3.51 8.60
N VAL A 26 -6.55 2.54 9.11
CA VAL A 26 -5.15 2.73 9.51
C VAL A 26 -4.26 2.93 8.29
N VAL A 27 -4.46 2.13 7.24
CA VAL A 27 -3.69 2.20 6.00
C VAL A 27 -3.98 3.51 5.28
N ILE A 28 -5.25 3.90 5.14
CA ILE A 28 -5.61 5.19 4.52
C ILE A 28 -4.98 6.35 5.31
N PHE A 29 -5.10 6.36 6.64
CA PHE A 29 -4.50 7.41 7.46
C PHE A 29 -2.99 7.54 7.23
N LEU A 30 -2.29 6.41 7.22
CA LEU A 30 -0.85 6.36 6.97
C LEU A 30 -0.56 6.88 5.54
N LEU A 31 -1.17 6.29 4.51
CA LEU A 31 -0.96 6.66 3.10
C LEU A 31 -1.25 8.15 2.83
N SER A 32 -2.34 8.69 3.37
CA SER A 32 -2.72 10.10 3.24
C SER A 32 -1.79 11.06 3.98
N SER A 33 -1.12 10.58 5.04
CA SER A 33 -0.10 11.34 5.76
C SER A 33 1.25 11.40 5.02
N PHE A 34 1.44 10.60 3.97
CA PHE A 34 2.73 10.39 3.30
C PHE A 34 2.93 11.17 1.98
N GLY A 35 2.44 12.42 1.89
CA GLY A 35 2.70 13.34 0.76
C GLY A 35 4.19 13.48 0.36
N PRO A 36 4.47 14.19 -0.76
CA PRO A 36 5.55 13.92 -1.72
C PRO A 36 6.96 14.03 -1.13
N MET A 37 7.46 12.97 -0.48
CA MET A 37 8.80 12.91 0.10
C MET A 37 9.60 11.74 -0.48
N GLY A 38 9.82 11.80 -1.80
CA GLY A 38 10.34 10.74 -2.68
C GLY A 38 11.78 10.24 -2.49
N ARG A 39 12.35 10.27 -1.27
CA ARG A 39 13.61 9.54 -0.95
C ARG A 39 13.81 9.34 0.56
N VAL A 40 13.53 10.41 1.32
CA VAL A 40 13.28 10.50 2.77
C VAL A 40 12.73 9.21 3.38
N TRP A 41 11.56 8.90 2.83
CA TRP A 41 10.59 8.00 3.41
C TRP A 41 10.80 6.54 3.07
N SER A 42 11.56 6.15 2.04
CA SER A 42 11.74 4.72 1.74
C SER A 42 12.36 3.94 2.92
N GLN A 43 13.23 4.59 3.71
CA GLN A 43 13.85 4.00 4.88
C GLN A 43 12.94 4.05 6.11
N LEU A 44 12.24 5.16 6.29
CA LEU A 44 11.40 5.36 7.45
C LEU A 44 10.05 4.63 7.31
N ALA A 45 9.49 4.53 6.10
CA ALA A 45 8.34 3.70 5.79
C ALA A 45 8.61 2.23 6.13
N ARG A 46 9.82 1.70 5.87
CA ARG A 46 10.17 0.33 6.32
C ARG A 46 10.12 0.18 7.83
N LEU A 47 10.52 1.21 8.58
CA LEU A 47 10.50 1.20 10.04
C LEU A 47 9.09 1.38 10.60
N TYR A 48 8.37 2.42 10.17
CA TYR A 48 7.03 2.77 10.64
C TYR A 48 5.94 1.81 10.17
N LEU A 49 6.09 1.26 8.95
CA LEU A 49 5.13 0.33 8.37
C LEU A 49 5.52 -1.12 8.65
N GLN A 50 6.60 -1.39 9.41
CA GLN A 50 7.01 -2.76 9.73
C GLN A 50 5.86 -3.63 10.26
N PRO A 51 4.98 -3.16 11.17
CA PRO A 51 3.84 -3.96 11.60
C PRO A 51 2.89 -4.28 10.44
N LEU A 52 2.62 -3.30 9.57
CA LEU A 52 1.79 -3.50 8.38
C LEU A 52 2.45 -4.46 7.39
N LEU A 53 3.76 -4.36 7.17
CA LEU A 53 4.52 -5.24 6.29
C LEU A 53 4.49 -6.70 6.78
N ILE A 54 4.57 -6.92 8.10
CA ILE A 54 4.44 -8.26 8.69
C ILE A 54 3.05 -8.84 8.40
N LEU A 55 1.99 -8.04 8.53
CA LEU A 55 0.61 -8.47 8.27
C LEU A 55 0.34 -8.72 6.77
N LEU A 56 0.97 -7.93 5.90
CA LEU A 56 0.87 -8.07 4.45
C LEU A 56 1.71 -9.25 3.92
N GLY A 57 2.70 -9.73 4.68
CA GLY A 57 3.54 -10.85 4.30
C GLY A 57 4.24 -10.62 2.96
N ASN A 58 4.03 -11.54 1.99
CA ASN A 58 4.64 -11.46 0.66
C ASN A 58 4.21 -10.22 -0.15
N TYR A 59 3.14 -9.52 0.26
CA TYR A 59 2.71 -8.27 -0.37
C TYR A 59 3.48 -7.04 0.12
N GLY A 60 4.36 -7.18 1.13
CA GLY A 60 5.10 -6.06 1.72
C GLY A 60 6.01 -5.33 0.73
N GLU A 61 6.80 -6.06 -0.07
CA GLU A 61 7.68 -5.44 -1.09
C GLU A 61 6.89 -4.74 -2.20
N ILE A 62 5.75 -5.33 -2.57
CA ILE A 62 4.82 -4.73 -3.53
C ILE A 62 4.26 -3.42 -2.97
N PHE A 63 3.81 -3.44 -1.72
CA PHE A 63 3.31 -2.26 -1.01
C PHE A 63 4.37 -1.15 -0.98
N LEU A 64 5.60 -1.46 -0.61
CA LEU A 64 6.72 -0.51 -0.64
C LEU A 64 7.03 0.04 -2.04
N SER A 65 6.80 -0.74 -3.10
CA SER A 65 6.96 -0.27 -4.48
C SER A 65 5.89 0.74 -4.89
N ILE A 66 4.65 0.56 -4.42
CA ILE A 66 3.53 1.49 -4.66
C ILE A 66 3.80 2.84 -3.97
N LEU A 67 4.35 2.82 -2.75
CA LEU A 67 4.70 4.03 -2.01
C LEU A 67 5.74 4.94 -2.69
N GLN A 68 6.42 4.46 -3.74
CA GLN A 68 7.41 5.25 -4.48
C GLN A 68 6.77 6.17 -5.52
N ASP A 69 5.51 5.93 -5.88
CA ASP A 69 4.79 6.68 -6.91
C ASP A 69 3.49 7.27 -6.33
N PRO A 70 3.38 8.60 -6.16
CA PRO A 70 2.20 9.25 -5.62
C PRO A 70 0.90 8.87 -6.35
N GLN A 71 0.93 8.68 -7.67
CA GLN A 71 -0.26 8.30 -8.42
C GLN A 71 -0.74 6.89 -8.06
N LYS A 72 0.18 5.97 -7.78
CA LYS A 72 -0.16 4.61 -7.36
C LYS A 72 -0.68 4.59 -5.92
N VAL A 73 -0.15 5.47 -5.07
CA VAL A 73 -0.67 5.65 -3.71
C VAL A 73 -2.11 6.15 -3.75
N GLU A 74 -2.40 7.18 -4.55
CA GLU A 74 -3.76 7.70 -4.73
C GLU A 74 -4.71 6.61 -5.24
N LYS A 75 -4.31 5.86 -6.28
CA LYS A 75 -5.09 4.72 -6.79
C LYS A 75 -5.36 3.67 -5.71
N LEU A 76 -4.37 3.35 -4.88
CA LEU A 76 -4.51 2.38 -3.80
C LEU A 76 -5.49 2.88 -2.72
N ILE A 77 -5.39 4.14 -2.30
CA ILE A 77 -6.31 4.75 -1.34
C ILE A 77 -7.74 4.66 -1.88
N SER A 78 -7.98 5.13 -3.10
CA SER A 78 -9.31 5.13 -3.71
C SER A 78 -9.88 3.72 -3.84
N LYS A 79 -9.04 2.72 -4.14
CA LYS A 79 -9.50 1.33 -4.21
C LYS A 79 -9.84 0.75 -2.83
N ILE A 80 -9.09 1.08 -1.78
CA ILE A 80 -9.42 0.66 -0.41
C ILE A 80 -10.75 1.28 0.03
N GLU A 81 -10.97 2.56 -0.27
CA GLU A 81 -12.22 3.26 0.03
C GLU A 81 -13.42 2.64 -0.70
N GLU A 82 -13.27 2.29 -1.99
CA GLU A 82 -14.28 1.61 -2.78
C GLU A 82 -14.67 0.24 -2.19
N LEU A 83 -13.68 -0.53 -1.75
CA LEU A 83 -13.89 -1.89 -1.21
C LEU A 83 -14.35 -1.92 0.26
N SER A 84 -14.11 -0.85 1.01
CA SER A 84 -14.52 -0.73 2.42
C SER A 84 -15.96 -0.23 2.60
N SER A 85 -16.56 0.29 1.51
CA SER A 85 -17.94 0.79 1.45
C SER A 85 -18.94 -0.35 1.27
#